data_AF-A0A6G8MUM5-F1
#
_entry.id   AF-A0A6G8MUM5-F1
#
_cell.length_a   1.000
_cell.length_b   1.000
_cell.length_c   1.000
_cell.angle_alpha   90.00
_cell.angle_beta   90.00
_cell.angle_gamma   90.00
#
_symmetry.space_group_name_H-M   'P 1'
#
loop_
_entity.id
_entity.type
_entity.pdbx_description
1 polymer ?
#
loop_
_entity_poly.entity_id
_entity_poly.type
_entity_poly.pdbx_seq_one_letter_code
_entity_poly.pdbx_strand_id
1 'polypeptide(L)'
;MAQMRYTPTLKLSTRLVAFVTMTVISAMFILFLGGTLSFQRLGQEYLNHYLQGIVEVVDKEMEDPDAAYSMQRWMPKMLQASGIIEMQLTSEAGPVYRFKDTTNTIEASRLHQVALPLKRNPGYVMHFKAVPPYLNYNYSLQAMWSTTLAVLLIVFFLIRGLKWLKEQLLGSELLEERGRMILAGRVEQHAKGDPREWPFTASEALDRLIEELQDARQERSRFDTFIRSQTFLDQLTGTANRVLYDSKLESALLESGAHGGVMMLRVDDLESAREESPKRAVDEFIIGGGSVYPT
;
A
#
# COMPACT_ATOMS: atom_id res chain seq x y z
N MET A 1 7.07 -18.21 -31.01
CA MET A 1 6.32 -18.63 -29.80
C MET A 1 6.72 -17.73 -28.65
N ALA A 2 5.86 -16.79 -28.23
CA ALA A 2 6.14 -15.94 -27.08
C ALA A 2 6.05 -16.80 -25.80
N GLN A 3 7.14 -16.90 -25.04
CA GLN A 3 7.13 -17.54 -23.72
C GLN A 3 6.18 -16.74 -22.80
N MET A 4 5.05 -17.34 -22.43
CA MET A 4 4.21 -16.80 -21.35
C MET A 4 5.03 -16.86 -20.05
N ARG A 5 5.40 -15.70 -19.51
CA ARG A 5 5.90 -15.62 -18.13
C ARG A 5 4.76 -16.03 -17.21
N TYR A 6 4.93 -17.14 -16.51
CA TYR A 6 4.03 -17.59 -15.46
C TYR A 6 4.06 -16.55 -14.33
N THR A 7 2.97 -15.79 -14.17
CA THR A 7 2.76 -14.90 -13.02
C THR A 7 2.01 -15.68 -11.94
N PRO A 8 2.66 -16.07 -10.83
CA PRO A 8 2.01 -16.85 -9.78
C PRO A 8 0.89 -16.03 -9.11
N THR A 9 -0.29 -16.62 -9.02
CA THR A 9 -1.50 -16.12 -8.36
C THR A 9 -1.40 -16.25 -6.83
N LEU A 10 -0.41 -15.60 -6.25
CA LEU A 10 -0.46 -15.29 -4.83
C LEU A 10 -1.01 -13.89 -4.72
N LYS A 11 -2.18 -13.72 -4.05
CA LYS A 11 -2.71 -12.41 -3.66
C LYS A 11 -1.66 -11.71 -2.80
N LEU A 12 -0.69 -11.09 -3.47
CA LEU A 12 0.42 -10.35 -2.90
C LEU A 12 -0.15 -9.30 -1.93
N SER A 13 -1.34 -8.82 -2.26
CA SER A 13 -2.24 -8.05 -1.40
C SER A 13 -2.45 -8.62 -0.01
N THR A 14 -2.94 -9.84 0.11
CA THR A 14 -3.28 -10.40 1.42
C THR A 14 -2.02 -10.62 2.27
N ARG A 15 -0.92 -11.03 1.64
CA ARG A 15 0.35 -11.29 2.35
C ARG A 15 1.05 -10.01 2.77
N LEU A 16 1.11 -9.01 1.89
CA LEU A 16 1.73 -7.71 2.18
C LEU A 16 0.95 -6.98 3.28
N VAL A 17 -0.38 -6.96 3.16
CA VAL A 17 -1.27 -6.37 4.17
C VAL A 17 -1.07 -7.04 5.53
N ALA A 18 -1.05 -8.38 5.58
CA ALA A 18 -0.84 -9.13 6.82
C ALA A 18 0.55 -8.91 7.43
N PHE A 19 1.59 -8.78 6.60
CA PHE A 19 2.94 -8.52 7.07
C PHE A 19 3.09 -7.12 7.69
N VAL A 20 2.54 -6.10 7.02
CA VAL A 20 2.57 -4.72 7.51
C VAL A 20 1.79 -4.61 8.82
N THR A 21 0.60 -5.22 8.92
CA THR A 21 -0.17 -5.18 10.18
C THR A 21 0.54 -5.86 11.33
N MET A 22 1.10 -7.04 11.11
CA MET A 22 1.83 -7.77 12.15
C MET A 22 3.00 -6.94 12.68
N THR A 23 3.70 -6.24 11.79
CA THR A 23 4.82 -5.36 12.14
C THR A 23 4.34 -4.17 12.98
N VAL A 24 3.27 -3.49 12.56
CA VAL A 24 2.74 -2.32 13.29
C VAL A 24 2.20 -2.73 14.66
N ILE A 25 1.45 -3.83 14.76
CA ILE A 25 0.94 -4.35 16.04
C ILE A 25 2.10 -4.70 16.98
N SER A 26 3.15 -5.34 16.45
CA SER A 26 4.34 -5.66 17.24
C SER A 26 5.06 -4.40 17.75
N ALA A 27 5.23 -3.39 16.88
CA ALA A 27 5.83 -2.12 17.26
C ALA A 27 5.02 -1.40 18.35
N MET A 28 3.69 -1.38 18.24
CA MET A 28 2.83 -0.86 19.29
C MET A 28 2.98 -1.58 20.61
N PHE A 29 3.03 -2.91 20.57
CA PHE A 29 3.16 -3.73 21.77
C PHE A 29 4.48 -3.46 22.49
N ILE A 30 5.57 -3.31 21.74
CA ILE A 30 6.88 -2.91 22.26
C ILE A 30 6.82 -1.52 22.88
N LEU A 31 6.19 -0.54 22.21
CA LEU A 31 6.04 0.81 22.75
C LEU A 31 5.21 0.84 24.02
N PHE A 32 4.15 0.02 24.11
CA PHE A 32 3.31 -0.08 25.29
C PHE A 32 4.06 -0.71 26.48
N LEU A 33 4.73 -1.83 26.27
CA LEU A 33 5.59 -2.47 27.28
C LEU A 33 6.73 -1.54 27.72
N GLY A 34 7.39 -0.88 26.76
CA GLY A 34 8.45 0.09 27.03
C GLY A 34 7.95 1.28 27.82
N GLY A 35 6.79 1.84 27.46
CA GLY A 35 6.19 2.98 28.16
C GLY A 35 5.79 2.65 29.60
N THR A 36 5.16 1.50 29.83
CA THR A 36 4.77 1.06 31.18
C THR A 36 5.97 0.80 32.08
N LEU A 37 6.99 0.10 31.59
CA LEU A 37 8.23 -0.15 32.33
C LEU A 37 9.04 1.13 32.59
N SER A 38 9.12 2.02 31.59
CA SER A 38 9.80 3.31 31.72
C SER A 38 9.13 4.19 32.78
N PHE A 39 7.80 4.26 32.76
CA PHE A 39 7.04 5.03 33.74
C PHE A 39 7.24 4.51 35.18
N GLN A 40 7.28 3.18 35.36
CA GLN A 40 7.59 2.59 36.66
C GLN A 40 9.00 2.95 37.14
N ARG A 41 10.00 2.88 36.26
CA ARG A 41 11.39 3.25 36.61
C ARG A 41 11.53 4.72 36.96
N LEU A 42 10.94 5.61 36.15
CA LEU A 42 10.93 7.05 36.42
C LEU A 42 10.28 7.37 37.77
N GLY A 43 9.16 6.70 38.09
CA GLY A 43 8.49 6.87 39.38
C GLY A 43 9.35 6.45 40.58
N GLN A 44 10.10 5.35 40.45
CA GLN A 44 11.03 4.87 41.48
C GLN A 44 12.24 5.80 41.63
N GLU A 45 12.83 6.24 40.53
CA GLU A 45 13.99 7.12 40.54
C GLU A 45 13.65 8.50 41.12
N TYR A 46 12.49 9.06 40.74
CA TYR A 46 11.96 10.28 41.32
C TYR A 46 11.78 10.16 42.84
N LEU A 47 11.17 9.06 43.31
CA LEU A 47 10.97 8.81 44.74
C LEU A 47 12.31 8.71 45.48
N ASN A 48 13.27 7.96 44.94
CA ASN A 48 14.59 7.79 45.58
C ASN A 48 15.36 9.12 45.66
N HIS A 49 15.35 9.92 44.59
CA HIS A 49 16.00 11.24 44.59
C HIS A 49 15.36 12.17 45.62
N TYR A 50 14.03 12.14 45.73
CA TYR A 50 13.29 12.93 46.72
C TYR A 50 13.60 12.49 48.17
N LEU A 51 13.61 11.18 48.44
CA LEU A 51 13.95 10.64 49.76
C LEU A 51 15.41 10.98 50.15
N GLN A 52 16.33 10.93 49.19
CA GLN A 52 17.71 11.37 49.41
C GLN A 52 17.81 12.85 49.78
N GLY A 53 17.00 13.71 49.15
CA GLY A 53 16.91 15.12 49.52
C GLY A 53 16.42 15.34 50.96
N ILE A 54 15.43 14.57 51.41
CA ILE A 54 14.98 14.60 52.82
C ILE A 54 16.12 14.18 53.74
N VAL A 55 16.81 13.08 53.40
CA VAL A 55 17.93 12.57 54.20
C VAL A 55 19.01 13.63 54.35
N GLU A 56 19.38 14.31 53.28
CA GLU A 56 20.42 15.34 53.30
C GLU A 56 20.03 16.56 54.15
N VAL A 57 18.76 17.01 54.10
CA VAL A 57 18.26 18.10 54.94
C VAL A 57 18.26 17.72 56.42
N VAL A 58 17.81 16.51 56.75
CA VAL A 58 17.80 16.00 58.13
C VAL A 58 19.23 15.81 58.64
N ASP A 59 20.13 15.26 57.83
CA ASP A 59 21.53 15.05 58.17
C ASP A 59 22.24 16.38 58.48
N LYS A 60 21.91 17.45 57.75
CA LYS A 60 22.42 18.81 58.02
C LYS A 60 21.86 19.40 59.32
N GLU A 61 20.56 19.30 59.54
CA GLU A 61 19.91 19.90 60.72
C GLU A 61 20.15 19.13 62.03
N MET A 62 20.69 17.92 61.96
CA MET A 62 21.19 17.19 63.14
C MET A 62 22.56 17.69 63.63
N GLU A 63 23.28 18.50 62.84
CA GLU A 63 24.55 19.11 63.28
C GLU A 63 24.32 20.26 64.27
N ASP A 64 23.14 20.91 64.26
CA ASP A 64 22.79 22.03 65.14
C ASP A 64 21.70 21.62 66.17
N PRO A 65 22.00 21.60 67.48
CA PRO A 65 21.04 21.24 68.53
C PRO A 65 19.76 22.07 68.53
N ASP A 66 19.84 23.37 68.18
CA ASP A 66 18.67 24.27 68.15
C ASP A 66 17.80 24.00 66.91
N ALA A 67 18.42 23.64 65.79
CA ALA A 67 17.73 23.29 64.57
C ALA A 67 17.02 21.92 64.66
N ALA A 68 17.58 20.97 65.40
CA ALA A 68 16.97 19.66 65.66
C ALA A 68 15.60 19.77 66.39
N TYR A 69 15.42 20.76 67.26
CA TYR A 69 14.10 21.04 67.88
C TYR A 69 13.10 21.60 66.86
N SER A 70 13.55 22.44 65.93
CA SER A 70 12.70 22.98 64.87
C SER A 70 12.24 21.89 63.87
N MET A 71 13.09 20.88 63.66
CA MET A 71 12.83 19.73 62.79
C MET A 71 11.55 18.99 63.15
N GLN A 72 11.30 18.78 64.44
CA GLN A 72 10.08 18.11 64.90
C GLN A 72 8.78 18.82 64.46
N ARG A 73 8.86 20.13 64.16
CA ARG A 73 7.70 20.96 63.80
C ARG A 73 7.42 21.00 62.29
N TRP A 74 8.47 20.97 61.46
CA TRP A 74 8.31 21.00 59.99
C TRP A 74 8.36 19.62 59.34
N MET A 75 9.09 18.66 59.93
CA MET A 75 9.24 17.31 59.38
C MET A 75 7.90 16.60 59.15
N PRO A 76 6.95 16.57 60.11
CA PRO A 76 5.65 15.94 59.87
C PRO A 76 4.91 16.54 58.67
N LYS A 77 4.97 17.87 58.49
CA LYS A 77 4.30 18.56 57.38
C LYS A 77 4.93 18.23 56.04
N MET A 78 6.26 18.13 56.00
CA MET A 78 7.00 17.75 54.80
C MET A 78 6.77 16.28 54.42
N LEU A 79 6.77 15.37 55.40
CA LEU A 79 6.50 13.94 55.19
C LEU A 79 5.04 13.70 54.72
N GLN A 80 4.07 14.43 55.31
CA GLN A 80 2.67 14.37 54.88
C GLN A 80 2.48 14.91 53.46
N ALA A 81 3.07 16.06 53.13
CA ALA A 81 2.96 16.66 51.80
C ALA A 81 3.54 15.77 50.68
N SER A 82 4.46 14.86 51.02
CA SER A 82 5.11 13.95 50.09
C SER A 82 4.53 12.54 50.07
N GLY A 83 3.47 12.27 50.84
CA GLY A 83 2.82 10.96 50.86
C GLY A 83 3.66 9.84 51.50
N ILE A 84 4.58 10.20 52.41
CA ILE A 84 5.34 9.24 53.21
C ILE A 84 4.44 8.75 54.35
N ILE A 85 4.22 7.44 54.44
CA ILE A 85 3.30 6.85 55.43
C ILE A 85 4.02 6.55 56.74
N GLU A 86 5.25 6.06 56.67
CA GLU A 86 6.03 5.75 57.86
C GLU A 86 7.47 6.20 57.66
N MET A 87 8.03 6.87 58.66
CA MET A 87 9.44 7.23 58.71
C MET A 87 9.97 6.91 60.10
N GLN A 88 11.09 6.18 60.17
CA GLN A 88 11.76 5.88 61.42
C GLN A 88 13.23 6.28 61.31
N LEU A 89 13.70 7.11 62.25
CA LEU A 89 15.12 7.39 62.45
C LEU A 89 15.62 6.46 63.56
N THR A 90 16.54 5.58 63.22
CA THR A 90 17.17 4.64 64.16
C THR A 90 18.63 4.96 64.34
N SER A 91 19.10 4.94 65.58
CA SER A 91 20.50 4.99 65.98
C SER A 91 20.92 3.63 66.56
N GLU A 92 22.21 3.41 66.78
CA GLU A 92 22.74 2.22 67.48
C GLU A 92 22.12 2.01 68.88
N ALA A 93 21.66 3.10 69.52
CA ALA A 93 21.01 3.09 70.82
C ALA A 93 19.47 2.88 70.78
N GLY A 94 18.85 2.85 69.60
CA GLY A 94 17.40 2.66 69.44
C GLY A 94 16.71 3.69 68.52
N PRO A 95 15.37 3.62 68.39
CA PRO A 95 14.62 4.54 67.53
C PRO A 95 14.56 5.95 68.16
N VAL A 96 15.13 6.93 67.47
CA VAL A 96 15.22 8.34 67.90
C VAL A 96 13.97 9.12 67.51
N TYR A 97 13.40 8.80 66.35
CA TYR A 97 12.19 9.46 65.87
C TYR A 97 11.31 8.48 65.08
N ARG A 98 9.99 8.58 65.26
CA ARG A 98 9.02 7.79 64.53
C ARG A 98 7.85 8.67 64.11
N PHE A 99 7.63 8.71 62.81
CA PHE A 99 6.46 9.31 62.19
C PHE A 99 5.61 8.20 61.55
N LYS A 100 4.31 8.24 61.80
CA LYS A 100 3.33 7.36 61.17
C LYS A 100 2.08 8.15 60.84
N ASP A 101 1.78 8.23 59.54
CA ASP A 101 0.51 8.75 59.08
C ASP A 101 -0.58 7.67 59.24
N THR A 102 -1.61 7.99 60.01
CA THR A 102 -2.74 7.07 60.29
C THR A 102 -3.93 7.33 59.35
N THR A 103 -3.85 8.36 58.51
CA THR A 103 -4.93 8.71 57.57
C THR A 103 -4.97 7.81 56.33
N ASN A 104 -3.87 7.13 56.02
CA ASN A 104 -3.74 6.36 54.79
C ASN A 104 -3.90 4.85 55.05
N THR A 105 -4.86 4.22 54.38
CA THR A 105 -5.30 2.82 54.61
C THR A 105 -4.71 1.82 53.61
N ILE A 106 -3.58 2.14 52.99
CA ILE A 106 -2.93 1.28 51.98
C ILE A 106 -2.20 0.12 52.68
N GLU A 107 -2.37 -1.10 52.18
CA GLU A 107 -1.69 -2.31 52.70
C GLU A 107 -0.16 -2.15 52.75
N ALA A 108 0.45 -2.54 53.88
CA ALA A 108 1.88 -2.41 54.12
C ALA A 108 2.77 -3.17 53.12
N SER A 109 2.22 -4.18 52.43
CA SER A 109 2.91 -4.98 51.40
C SER A 109 3.14 -4.25 50.09
N ARG A 110 2.41 -3.15 49.83
CA ARG A 110 2.55 -2.34 48.60
C ARG A 110 3.42 -1.09 48.80
N LEU A 111 3.97 -0.91 50.00
CA LEU A 111 4.82 0.22 50.34
C LEU A 111 6.25 -0.03 49.88
N HIS A 112 6.85 0.98 49.26
CA HIS A 112 8.26 0.95 48.93
C HIS A 112 9.06 1.26 50.19
N GLN A 113 9.85 0.28 50.64
CA GLN A 113 10.67 0.40 51.84
C GLN A 113 12.10 0.72 51.44
N VAL A 114 12.65 1.83 51.94
CA VAL A 114 14.03 2.23 51.67
C VAL A 114 14.71 2.57 52.98
N ALA A 115 15.91 2.02 53.19
CA ALA A 115 16.80 2.39 54.27
C ALA A 115 17.93 3.25 53.69
N LEU A 116 18.05 4.49 54.17
CA LEU A 116 19.08 5.43 53.75
C LEU A 116 19.94 5.81 54.96
N PRO A 117 21.24 5.49 54.95
CA PRO A 117 22.15 5.92 56.02
C PRO A 117 22.43 7.41 55.90
N LEU A 118 22.63 8.08 57.06
CA LEU A 118 23.10 9.46 57.09
C LEU A 118 24.60 9.48 56.74
N LYS A 119 25.02 10.41 55.88
CA LYS A 119 26.41 10.48 55.42
C LYS A 119 27.30 11.25 56.39
N ARG A 120 26.75 12.27 57.06
CA ARG A 120 27.47 13.16 57.99
C ARG A 120 27.37 12.67 59.43
N ASN A 121 26.27 12.00 59.79
CA ASN A 121 26.07 11.40 61.11
C ASN A 121 26.16 9.85 61.05
N PRO A 122 27.38 9.26 61.13
CA PRO A 122 27.55 7.81 61.09
C PRO A 122 26.88 7.14 62.30
N GLY A 123 26.18 6.03 62.07
CA GLY A 123 25.41 5.31 63.09
C GLY A 123 23.90 5.62 63.10
N TYR A 124 23.44 6.56 62.28
CA TYR A 124 22.02 6.86 62.06
C TYR A 124 21.54 6.34 60.71
N VAL A 125 20.37 5.70 60.70
CA VAL A 125 19.70 5.19 59.50
C VAL A 125 18.25 5.67 59.49
N MET A 126 17.80 6.19 58.35
CA MET A 126 16.41 6.52 58.12
C MET A 126 15.72 5.41 57.32
N HIS A 127 14.67 4.86 57.89
CA HIS A 127 13.78 3.90 57.24
C HIS A 127 12.52 4.62 56.78
N PHE A 128 12.30 4.65 55.47
CA PHE A 128 11.11 5.22 54.86
C PHE A 128 10.20 4.10 54.34
N LYS A 129 8.90 4.25 54.57
CA LYS A 129 7.84 3.53 53.84
C LYS A 129 6.96 4.56 53.15
N ALA A 130 7.09 4.62 51.83
CA ALA A 130 6.35 5.56 51.00
C ALA A 130 5.47 4.81 50.00
N VAL A 131 4.40 5.47 49.55
CA VAL A 131 3.56 4.97 48.46
C VAL A 131 4.24 5.35 47.14
N PRO A 132 4.62 4.40 46.29
CA PRO A 132 5.08 4.73 44.96
C PRO A 132 4.10 5.65 44.21
N PRO A 133 4.59 6.69 43.50
CA PRO A 133 3.72 7.69 42.87
C PRO A 133 2.77 7.10 41.81
N TYR A 134 3.12 5.95 41.20
CA TYR A 134 2.27 5.23 40.25
C TYR A 134 1.06 4.51 40.89
N LEU A 135 1.01 4.37 42.23
CA LEU A 135 -0.14 3.79 42.95
C LEU A 135 -1.19 4.85 43.34
N ASN A 136 -0.88 6.14 43.17
CA ASN A 136 -1.78 7.21 43.58
C ASN A 136 -2.97 7.31 42.62
N TYR A 137 -4.21 7.17 43.14
CA TYR A 137 -5.43 6.96 42.35
C TYR A 137 -5.72 8.09 41.34
N ASN A 138 -5.44 9.34 41.72
CA ASN A 138 -5.62 10.49 40.83
C ASN A 138 -4.64 10.51 39.65
N TYR A 139 -3.39 10.07 39.86
CA TYR A 139 -2.41 9.96 38.79
C TYR A 139 -2.73 8.76 37.89
N SER A 140 -3.20 7.66 38.49
CA SER A 140 -3.64 6.46 37.78
C SER A 140 -4.78 6.75 36.80
N LEU A 141 -5.77 7.57 37.17
CA LEU A 141 -6.90 7.91 36.28
C LEU A 141 -6.45 8.68 35.03
N GLN A 142 -5.65 9.74 35.19
CA GLN A 142 -5.18 10.53 34.04
C GLN A 142 -4.25 9.71 33.13
N ALA A 143 -3.36 8.91 33.73
CA ALA A 143 -2.48 8.00 32.99
C ALA A 143 -3.26 6.88 32.27
N MET A 144 -4.32 6.35 32.89
CA MET A 144 -5.19 5.35 32.25
C MET A 144 -5.95 5.94 31.05
N TRP A 145 -6.48 7.16 31.15
CA TRP A 145 -7.17 7.82 30.04
C TRP A 145 -6.22 8.13 28.88
N SER A 146 -5.03 8.66 29.14
CA SER A 146 -4.04 8.97 28.09
C SER A 146 -3.57 7.70 27.38
N THR A 147 -3.32 6.64 28.13
CA THR A 147 -2.91 5.35 27.59
C THR A 147 -4.03 4.70 26.77
N THR A 148 -5.26 4.74 27.26
CA THR A 148 -6.42 4.19 26.54
C THR A 148 -6.68 4.95 25.24
N LEU A 149 -6.59 6.29 25.27
CA LEU A 149 -6.72 7.12 24.08
C LEU A 149 -5.62 6.80 23.05
N ALA A 150 -4.37 6.63 23.50
CA ALA A 150 -3.27 6.27 22.62
C ALA A 150 -3.51 4.92 21.94
N VAL A 151 -3.92 3.90 22.70
CA VAL A 151 -4.25 2.58 22.14
C VAL A 151 -5.40 2.68 21.13
N LEU A 152 -6.47 3.41 21.46
CA LEU A 152 -7.60 3.61 20.55
C LEU A 152 -7.19 4.32 19.25
N LEU A 153 -6.40 5.38 19.34
CA LEU A 153 -5.91 6.10 18.17
C LEU A 153 -5.09 5.19 17.27
N ILE A 154 -4.19 4.40 17.85
CA ILE A 154 -3.35 3.54 17.01
C ILE A 154 -4.18 2.41 16.39
N VAL A 155 -5.12 1.80 17.11
CA VAL A 155 -6.07 0.82 16.53
C VAL A 155 -6.87 1.46 15.39
N PHE A 156 -7.34 2.69 15.57
CA PHE A 156 -8.04 3.44 14.53
C PHE A 156 -7.17 3.67 13.29
N PHE A 157 -5.92 4.13 13.46
CA PHE A 157 -4.97 4.31 12.36
C PHE A 157 -4.62 2.99 11.66
N LEU A 158 -4.50 1.89 12.40
CA LEU A 158 -4.29 0.55 11.86
C LEU A 158 -5.44 0.12 10.96
N ILE A 159 -6.68 0.23 11.44
CA ILE A 159 -7.88 -0.13 10.67
C ILE A 159 -7.99 0.74 9.43
N ARG A 160 -7.74 2.04 9.56
CA ARG A 160 -7.81 2.99 8.44
C ARG A 160 -6.73 2.70 7.38
N GLY A 161 -5.50 2.47 7.82
CA GLY A 161 -4.38 2.10 6.95
C GLY A 161 -4.60 0.75 6.26
N LEU A 162 -5.15 -0.22 6.98
CA LEU A 162 -5.57 -1.51 6.44
C LEU A 162 -6.60 -1.38 5.32
N LYS A 163 -7.65 -0.59 5.57
CA LYS A 163 -8.71 -0.36 4.60
C LYS A 163 -8.14 0.34 3.36
N TRP A 164 -7.32 1.37 3.55
CA TRP A 164 -6.65 2.08 2.47
C TRP A 164 -5.75 1.17 1.63
N LEU A 165 -4.94 0.31 2.28
CA LEU A 165 -4.04 -0.61 1.60
C LEU A 165 -4.81 -1.66 0.80
N LYS A 166 -5.89 -2.22 1.36
CA LYS A 166 -6.77 -3.15 0.63
C LYS A 166 -7.40 -2.50 -0.60
N GLU A 167 -7.86 -1.25 -0.49
CA GLU A 167 -8.44 -0.50 -1.61
C GLU A 167 -7.42 -0.27 -2.72
N GLN A 168 -6.19 0.13 -2.38
CA GLN A 168 -5.12 0.33 -3.37
C GLN A 168 -4.74 -0.96 -4.10
N LEU A 169 -4.63 -2.08 -3.37
CA LEU A 169 -4.23 -3.33 -4.00
C LEU A 169 -5.34 -4.00 -4.79
N LEU A 170 -6.61 -3.81 -4.43
CA LEU A 170 -7.73 -4.29 -5.24
C LEU A 170 -7.72 -3.65 -6.63
N GLY A 171 -7.42 -2.35 -6.73
CA GLY A 171 -7.26 -1.69 -8.03
C GLY A 171 -6.13 -2.26 -8.87
N SER A 172 -5.02 -2.68 -8.24
CA SER A 172 -3.91 -3.33 -8.94
C SER A 172 -4.23 -4.77 -9.37
N GLU A 173 -5.01 -5.51 -8.57
CA GLU A 173 -5.44 -6.88 -8.91
C GLU A 173 -6.36 -6.89 -10.13
N LEU A 174 -7.27 -5.91 -10.24
CA LEU A 174 -8.15 -5.76 -11.41
C LEU A 174 -7.35 -5.51 -12.69
N LEU A 175 -6.37 -4.61 -12.64
CA LEU A 175 -5.50 -4.31 -13.78
C LEU A 175 -4.65 -5.53 -14.17
N GLU A 176 -4.14 -6.29 -13.20
CA GLU A 176 -3.40 -7.52 -13.45
C GLU A 176 -4.27 -8.60 -14.10
N GLU A 177 -5.48 -8.80 -13.60
CA GLU A 177 -6.44 -9.73 -14.17
C GLU A 177 -6.79 -9.36 -15.62
N ARG A 178 -7.03 -8.07 -15.89
CA ARG A 178 -7.26 -7.56 -17.24
C ARG A 178 -6.06 -7.83 -18.16
N GLY A 179 -4.85 -7.49 -17.72
CA GLY A 179 -3.62 -7.77 -18.45
C GLY A 179 -3.45 -9.26 -18.78
N ARG A 180 -3.81 -10.15 -17.84
CA ARG A 180 -3.81 -11.60 -18.04
C ARG A 180 -4.82 -12.04 -19.11
N MET A 181 -6.02 -11.47 -19.10
CA MET A 181 -7.06 -11.76 -20.08
C MET A 181 -6.69 -11.26 -21.49
N ILE A 182 -6.04 -10.10 -21.59
CA ILE A 182 -5.48 -9.57 -22.84
C ILE A 182 -4.40 -10.52 -23.37
N LEU A 183 -3.47 -10.97 -22.52
CA LEU A 183 -2.43 -11.93 -22.90
C LEU A 183 -2.99 -13.31 -23.28
N ALA A 184 -4.13 -13.70 -22.70
CA ALA A 184 -4.87 -14.91 -23.08
C ALA A 184 -5.63 -14.78 -24.41
N GLY A 185 -5.51 -13.64 -25.12
CA GLY A 185 -6.13 -13.40 -26.42
C GLY A 185 -7.54 -12.83 -26.35
N ARG A 186 -8.08 -12.55 -25.15
CA ARG A 186 -9.44 -11.98 -24.98
C ARG A 186 -9.43 -10.45 -25.01
N VAL A 187 -8.69 -9.88 -25.97
CA VAL A 187 -8.42 -8.44 -26.08
C VAL A 187 -9.72 -7.64 -26.28
N GLU A 188 -10.60 -8.08 -27.17
CA GLU A 188 -11.84 -7.35 -27.48
C GLU A 188 -12.82 -7.30 -26.30
N GLN A 189 -12.89 -8.39 -25.51
CA GLN A 189 -13.77 -8.46 -24.34
C GLN A 189 -13.30 -7.58 -23.17
N HIS A 190 -12.00 -7.26 -23.14
CA HIS A 190 -11.34 -6.51 -22.05
C HIS A 190 -10.68 -5.23 -22.58
N ALA A 191 -11.22 -4.67 -23.66
CA ALA A 191 -10.63 -3.51 -24.35
C ALA A 191 -10.71 -2.22 -23.53
N LYS A 192 -11.73 -2.09 -22.67
CA LYS A 192 -11.89 -0.94 -21.77
C LYS A 192 -11.60 -1.35 -20.33
N GLY A 193 -10.83 -0.52 -19.63
CA GLY A 193 -10.55 -0.70 -18.21
C GLY A 193 -11.77 -0.40 -17.32
N ASP A 194 -11.82 -1.05 -16.15
CA ASP A 194 -12.73 -0.67 -15.08
C ASP A 194 -12.22 0.64 -14.42
N PRO A 195 -13.09 1.63 -14.09
CA PRO A 195 -12.70 2.85 -13.38
C PRO A 195 -11.98 2.62 -12.04
N ARG A 196 -12.12 1.43 -11.45
CA ARG A 196 -11.46 1.03 -10.19
C ARG A 196 -10.04 0.52 -10.40
N GLU A 197 -9.61 0.31 -11.64
CA GLU A 197 -8.24 -0.09 -11.94
C GLU A 197 -7.23 0.97 -11.54
N TRP A 198 -6.12 0.51 -10.99
CA TRP A 198 -5.03 1.38 -10.57
C TRP A 198 -3.69 0.72 -10.90
N PRO A 199 -2.68 1.47 -11.39
CA PRO A 199 -2.68 2.91 -11.64
C PRO A 199 -3.43 3.31 -12.93
N PHE A 200 -4.17 4.43 -12.86
CA PHE A 200 -5.00 4.93 -13.96
C PHE A 200 -4.22 5.17 -15.26
N THR A 201 -2.98 5.66 -15.14
CA THR A 201 -2.12 5.93 -16.30
C THR A 201 -1.80 4.68 -17.11
N ALA A 202 -1.54 3.56 -16.44
CA ALA A 202 -1.31 2.28 -17.12
C ALA A 202 -2.60 1.75 -17.74
N SER A 203 -3.73 1.92 -17.04
CA SER A 203 -5.02 1.49 -17.55
C SER A 203 -5.40 2.21 -18.83
N GLU A 204 -5.31 3.55 -18.82
CA GLU A 204 -5.59 4.42 -19.97
C GLU A 204 -4.62 4.14 -21.14
N ALA A 205 -3.35 3.87 -20.85
CA ALA A 205 -2.39 3.53 -21.88
C ALA A 205 -2.76 2.22 -22.60
N LEU A 206 -3.23 1.21 -21.85
CA LEU A 206 -3.72 -0.03 -22.44
C LEU A 206 -4.96 0.21 -23.30
N ASP A 207 -5.90 1.02 -22.84
CA ASP A 207 -7.11 1.36 -23.60
C ASP A 207 -6.74 1.99 -24.95
N ARG A 208 -5.84 2.98 -24.97
CA ARG A 208 -5.36 3.61 -26.22
C ARG A 208 -4.61 2.64 -27.12
N LEU A 209 -3.73 1.81 -26.57
CA LEU A 209 -2.98 0.84 -27.39
C LEU A 209 -3.90 -0.22 -28.00
N ILE A 210 -4.97 -0.62 -27.30
CA ILE A 210 -5.96 -1.56 -27.82
C ILE A 210 -6.81 -0.89 -28.91
N GLU A 211 -7.19 0.37 -28.72
CA GLU A 211 -7.91 1.16 -29.73
C GLU A 211 -7.07 1.32 -31.01
N GLU A 212 -5.81 1.76 -30.90
CA GLU A 212 -4.88 1.86 -32.04
C GLU A 212 -4.69 0.51 -32.75
N LEU A 213 -4.62 -0.59 -31.98
CA LEU A 213 -4.51 -1.94 -32.55
C LEU A 213 -5.79 -2.34 -33.32
N GLN A 214 -6.97 -1.97 -32.83
CA GLN A 214 -8.23 -2.24 -33.52
C GLN A 214 -8.33 -1.43 -34.82
N ASP A 215 -7.96 -0.16 -34.77
CA ASP A 215 -7.93 0.71 -35.95
C ASP A 215 -6.96 0.17 -37.01
N ALA A 216 -5.74 -0.19 -36.62
CA ALA A 216 -4.75 -0.78 -37.51
C ALA A 216 -5.23 -2.11 -38.14
N ARG A 217 -5.97 -2.94 -37.39
CA ARG A 217 -6.59 -4.16 -37.92
C ARG A 217 -7.68 -3.84 -38.94
N GLN A 218 -8.49 -2.82 -38.68
CA GLN A 218 -9.55 -2.42 -39.60
C GLN A 218 -8.98 -1.81 -40.89
N GLU A 219 -7.97 -0.94 -40.78
CA GLU A 219 -7.24 -0.41 -41.93
C GLU A 219 -6.62 -1.51 -42.77
N ARG A 220 -5.94 -2.47 -42.13
CA ARG A 220 -5.38 -3.63 -42.83
C ARG A 220 -6.46 -4.46 -43.52
N SER A 221 -7.60 -4.71 -42.87
CA SER A 221 -8.71 -5.44 -43.50
C SER A 221 -9.29 -4.70 -44.70
N ARG A 222 -9.40 -3.37 -44.64
CA ARG A 222 -9.83 -2.53 -45.76
C ARG A 222 -8.81 -2.56 -46.89
N PHE A 223 -7.53 -2.48 -46.55
CA PHE A 223 -6.43 -2.58 -47.50
C PHE A 223 -6.42 -3.95 -48.21
N ASP A 224 -6.52 -5.06 -47.48
CA ASP A 224 -6.58 -6.39 -48.07
C ASP A 224 -7.81 -6.55 -49.00
N THR A 225 -8.96 -5.99 -48.61
CA THR A 225 -10.16 -5.97 -49.45
C THR A 225 -9.93 -5.16 -50.72
N PHE A 226 -9.32 -3.98 -50.59
CA PHE A 226 -8.95 -3.11 -51.71
C PHE A 226 -8.00 -3.82 -52.68
N ILE A 227 -6.91 -4.41 -52.17
CA ILE A 227 -5.96 -5.20 -52.96
C ILE A 227 -6.69 -6.32 -53.69
N ARG A 228 -7.56 -7.09 -53.01
CA ARG A 228 -8.36 -8.13 -53.66
C ARG A 228 -9.24 -7.56 -54.78
N SER A 229 -9.95 -6.46 -54.55
CA SER A 229 -10.81 -5.88 -55.61
C SER A 229 -10.03 -5.33 -56.81
N GLN A 230 -8.86 -4.73 -56.59
CA GLN A 230 -8.17 -3.96 -57.63
C GLN A 230 -7.04 -4.72 -58.32
N THR A 231 -6.47 -5.76 -57.69
CA THR A 231 -5.43 -6.60 -58.32
C THR A 231 -5.99 -7.65 -59.27
N PHE A 232 -7.30 -7.87 -59.30
CA PHE A 232 -7.95 -8.84 -60.20
C PHE A 232 -8.70 -8.20 -61.37
N LEU A 233 -8.77 -6.87 -61.41
CA LEU A 233 -9.40 -6.12 -62.47
C LEU A 233 -8.35 -5.38 -63.29
N ASP A 234 -8.55 -5.31 -64.60
CA ASP A 234 -7.78 -4.49 -65.51
C ASP A 234 -8.08 -3.00 -65.24
N GLN A 235 -7.04 -2.18 -65.08
CA GLN A 235 -7.20 -0.77 -64.68
C GLN A 235 -7.83 0.10 -65.78
N LEU A 236 -7.72 -0.32 -67.04
CA LEU A 236 -8.22 0.44 -68.19
C LEU A 236 -9.69 0.13 -68.45
N THR A 237 -10.05 -1.16 -68.48
CA THR A 237 -11.39 -1.63 -68.87
C THR A 237 -12.29 -1.98 -67.69
N GLY A 238 -11.73 -2.17 -66.49
CA GLY A 238 -12.46 -2.68 -65.31
C GLY A 238 -12.89 -4.15 -65.42
N THR A 239 -12.48 -4.85 -66.48
CA THR A 239 -12.79 -6.28 -66.69
C THR A 239 -11.82 -7.19 -65.95
N ALA A 240 -12.12 -8.49 -65.86
CA ALA A 240 -11.23 -9.47 -65.23
C ALA A 240 -9.85 -9.47 -65.91
N ASN A 241 -8.78 -9.25 -65.14
CA ASN A 241 -7.43 -9.33 -65.69
C ASN A 241 -7.01 -10.78 -65.93
N ARG A 242 -5.87 -10.96 -66.61
CA ARG A 242 -5.35 -12.30 -66.95
C ARG A 242 -5.21 -13.23 -65.74
N VAL A 243 -4.77 -12.72 -64.60
CA VAL A 243 -4.56 -13.52 -63.37
C VAL A 243 -5.90 -14.03 -62.82
N LEU A 244 -6.93 -13.18 -62.80
CA LEU A 244 -8.27 -13.58 -62.40
C LEU A 244 -8.88 -14.59 -63.40
N TYR A 245 -8.68 -14.36 -64.70
CA TYR A 245 -9.16 -15.25 -65.76
C TYR A 245 -8.57 -16.66 -65.61
N ASP A 246 -7.25 -16.77 -65.49
CA ASP A 246 -6.55 -18.06 -65.35
C ASP A 246 -7.02 -18.82 -64.10
N SER A 247 -7.17 -18.12 -62.97
CA SER A 247 -7.67 -18.72 -61.71
C SER A 247 -9.12 -19.21 -61.81
N LYS A 248 -9.99 -18.44 -62.49
CA LYS A 248 -11.40 -18.82 -62.70
C LYS A 248 -11.53 -20.00 -63.67
N LEU A 249 -10.74 -19.99 -64.74
CA LEU A 249 -10.71 -21.08 -65.73
C LEU A 249 -10.24 -22.38 -65.09
N GLU A 250 -9.15 -22.35 -64.32
CA GLU A 250 -8.65 -23.51 -63.58
C GLU A 250 -9.68 -24.06 -62.59
N SER A 251 -10.35 -23.18 -61.84
CA SER A 251 -11.41 -23.57 -60.91
C SER A 251 -12.60 -24.24 -61.63
N ALA A 252 -13.01 -23.70 -62.77
CA ALA A 252 -14.11 -24.25 -63.57
C ALA A 252 -13.75 -25.62 -64.19
N LEU A 253 -12.48 -25.85 -64.54
CA LEU A 253 -12.00 -27.13 -65.06
C LEU A 253 -11.96 -28.24 -64.00
N LEU A 254 -11.80 -27.87 -62.71
CA LEU A 254 -11.74 -28.81 -61.60
C LEU A 254 -13.14 -29.23 -61.09
N GLU A 255 -14.19 -28.50 -61.44
CA GLU A 255 -15.56 -28.79 -61.02
C GLU A 255 -16.13 -29.98 -61.80
N SER A 256 -16.52 -31.04 -61.09
CA SER A 256 -16.97 -32.30 -61.71
C SER A 256 -18.29 -32.11 -62.46
N GLY A 257 -18.26 -32.28 -63.78
CA GLY A 257 -19.42 -32.11 -64.67
C GLY A 257 -19.51 -30.74 -65.35
N ALA A 258 -18.46 -29.91 -65.27
CA ALA A 258 -18.42 -28.62 -65.95
C ALA A 258 -18.36 -28.79 -67.48
N HIS A 259 -19.29 -28.12 -68.17
CA HIS A 259 -19.29 -27.94 -69.62
C HIS A 259 -19.30 -26.44 -69.92
N GLY A 260 -18.32 -25.98 -70.71
CA GLY A 260 -18.18 -24.57 -71.06
C GLY A 260 -17.36 -24.39 -72.34
N GLY A 261 -17.38 -23.19 -72.90
CA GLY A 261 -16.59 -22.80 -74.06
C GLY A 261 -15.73 -21.58 -73.77
N VAL A 262 -14.53 -21.53 -74.32
CA VAL A 262 -13.63 -20.38 -74.23
C VAL A 262 -13.69 -19.61 -75.55
N MET A 263 -13.93 -18.31 -75.48
CA MET A 263 -13.90 -17.40 -76.63
C MET A 263 -12.67 -16.49 -76.51
N MET A 264 -11.86 -16.45 -77.57
CA MET A 264 -10.73 -15.53 -77.67
C MET A 264 -11.06 -14.46 -78.71
N LEU A 265 -11.06 -13.21 -78.27
CA LEU A 265 -11.26 -12.03 -79.11
C LEU A 265 -9.94 -11.28 -79.22
N ARG A 266 -9.52 -10.97 -80.44
CA ARG A 266 -8.35 -10.14 -80.71
C ARG A 266 -8.74 -9.02 -81.66
N VAL A 267 -8.34 -7.80 -81.33
CA VAL A 267 -8.44 -6.67 -82.24
C VAL A 267 -7.20 -6.68 -83.11
N ASP A 268 -7.37 -6.88 -84.42
CA ASP A 268 -6.26 -6.82 -85.37
C ASP A 268 -5.86 -5.35 -85.64
N ASP A 269 -4.57 -5.14 -85.94
CA ASP A 269 -3.96 -3.84 -86.30
C ASP A 269 -4.01 -2.74 -85.22
N LEU A 270 -4.15 -3.14 -83.95
CA LEU A 270 -4.16 -2.21 -82.81
C LEU A 270 -2.82 -1.48 -82.61
N GLU A 271 -1.69 -2.09 -83.01
CA GLU A 271 -0.37 -1.48 -82.89
C GLU A 271 -0.22 -0.27 -83.81
N SER A 272 -0.64 -0.38 -85.08
CA SER A 272 -0.65 0.70 -86.06
C SER A 272 -1.58 1.84 -85.62
N ALA A 273 -2.77 1.51 -85.11
CA ALA A 273 -3.71 2.49 -84.57
C ALA A 273 -3.15 3.28 -83.38
N ARG A 274 -2.25 2.67 -82.58
CA ARG A 274 -1.60 3.32 -81.43
C ARG A 274 -0.48 4.28 -81.85
N GLU A 275 0.07 4.14 -83.04
CA GLU A 275 1.07 5.04 -83.62
C GLU A 275 0.42 6.23 -84.33
N GLU A 276 -0.74 6.02 -84.97
CA GLU A 276 -1.44 7.04 -85.75
C GLU A 276 -2.40 7.92 -84.93
N SER A 277 -2.95 7.40 -83.83
CA SER A 277 -3.97 8.09 -83.03
C SER A 277 -3.46 8.53 -81.64
N PRO A 278 -4.03 9.61 -81.06
CA PRO A 278 -3.73 9.99 -79.69
C PRO A 278 -4.16 8.88 -78.73
N LYS A 279 -3.29 8.50 -77.78
CA LYS A 279 -3.50 7.41 -76.81
C LYS A 279 -4.91 7.36 -76.20
N ARG A 280 -5.48 8.53 -75.87
CA ARG A 280 -6.85 8.66 -75.33
C ARG A 280 -7.94 8.05 -76.22
N ALA A 281 -7.84 8.22 -77.55
CA ALA A 281 -8.85 7.70 -78.48
C ALA A 281 -8.77 6.17 -78.61
N VAL A 282 -7.57 5.60 -78.52
CA VAL A 282 -7.35 4.15 -78.52
C VAL A 282 -7.82 3.53 -77.21
N ASP A 283 -7.52 4.18 -76.08
CA ASP A 283 -7.99 3.76 -74.76
C ASP A 283 -9.53 3.77 -74.67
N GLU A 284 -10.19 4.80 -75.22
CA GLU A 284 -11.64 4.91 -75.27
C GLU A 284 -12.28 3.83 -76.18
N PHE A 285 -11.64 3.48 -77.29
CA PHE A 285 -12.05 2.35 -78.13
C PHE A 285 -11.95 1.01 -77.40
N ILE A 286 -10.86 0.78 -76.66
CA ILE A 286 -10.65 -0.43 -75.85
C ILE A 286 -11.69 -0.52 -74.72
N ILE A 287 -11.99 0.59 -74.04
CA ILE A 287 -13.04 0.68 -73.02
C ILE A 287 -14.41 0.38 -73.62
N GLY A 288 -14.71 0.99 -74.78
CA GLY A 288 -15.96 0.75 -75.51
C GLY A 288 -16.16 -0.72 -75.85
N GLY A 289 -15.13 -1.38 -76.40
CA GLY A 289 -15.13 -2.81 -76.69
C GLY A 289 -15.25 -3.70 -75.44
N GLY A 290 -14.59 -3.32 -74.34
CA GLY A 290 -14.65 -4.02 -73.06
C GLY A 290 -16.04 -3.97 -72.39
N SER A 291 -16.79 -2.89 -72.57
CA SER A 291 -18.15 -2.75 -71.98
C SER A 291 -19.22 -3.61 -72.65
N VAL A 292 -19.00 -4.05 -73.88
CA VAL A 292 -19.95 -4.82 -74.69
C VAL A 292 -20.01 -6.29 -74.25
N TYR A 293 -18.98 -6.77 -73.56
CA TYR A 293 -18.89 -8.13 -73.04
C TYR A 293 -18.86 -8.10 -71.50
N PRO A 294 -20.02 -8.26 -70.82
CA PRO A 294 -20.00 -8.45 -69.38
C PRO A 294 -19.26 -9.76 -69.06
N THR A 295 -18.29 -9.67 -68.16
CA THR A 295 -17.51 -10.80 -67.62
C THR A 295 -18.25 -11.50 -66.50
#